data_AF-A0AAD6EC28-F1
#
_entry.id   AF-A0AAD6EC28-F1
#
_cell.length_a   1.000
_cell.length_b   1.000
_cell.length_c   1.000
_cell.angle_alpha   90.00
_cell.angle_beta   90.00
_cell.angle_gamma   90.00
#
_symmetry.space_group_name_H-M   'P 1'
#
loop_
_entity.id
_entity.type
_entity.pdbx_description
1 polymer ?
#
loop_
_entity_poly.entity_id
_entity_poly.type
_entity_poly.pdbx_seq_one_letter_code
_entity_poly.pdbx_strand_id
1 'polypeptide(L)' 'MEPSFEDVQSIRDADRGFIDRLDPCIIKDSQGRVVWDNEAYNFLHGKPAPETTNLAPSSTCCKTRAF' A
#
# COMPACT_ATOMS: atom_id res chain seq x y z
N MET A 1 24.95 4.85 -3.27
CA MET A 1 24.21 3.71 -3.84
C MET A 1 22.76 4.15 -3.90
N GLU A 2 22.30 4.64 -5.05
CA GLU A 2 20.90 5.04 -5.22
C GLU A 2 20.07 3.80 -5.60
N PRO A 3 18.84 3.65 -5.06
CA PRO A 3 17.98 2.52 -5.41
C PRO A 3 17.48 2.65 -6.85
N SER A 4 17.50 1.53 -7.60
CA SER A 4 16.96 1.49 -8.96
C SER A 4 15.43 1.47 -8.95
N PHE A 5 14.81 2.22 -9.86
CA PHE A 5 13.36 2.20 -10.08
C PHE A 5 12.90 1.05 -10.99
N GLU A 6 13.83 0.40 -11.69
CA GLU A 6 13.55 -0.76 -12.55
C GLU A 6 13.49 -2.08 -11.75
N ASP A 7 14.01 -2.08 -10.51
CA ASP A 7 13.96 -3.24 -9.62
C ASP A 7 12.59 -3.38 -8.96
N VAL A 8 11.67 -3.99 -9.71
CA VAL A 8 10.29 -4.26 -9.29
C VAL A 8 10.14 -5.59 -8.55
N GLN A 9 11.22 -6.26 -8.14
CA GLN A 9 11.14 -7.55 -7.43
C GLN A 9 10.36 -7.43 -6.12
N SER A 10 10.60 -6.38 -5.35
CA SER A 10 9.87 -6.09 -4.11
C SER A 10 8.34 -5.95 -4.32
N ILE A 11 7.90 -5.51 -5.50
CA ILE A 11 6.48 -5.42 -5.86
C ILE A 11 5.93 -6.81 -6.15
N ARG A 12 6.66 -7.62 -6.93
CA ARG A 12 6.25 -8.98 -7.28
C ARG A 12 6.18 -9.91 -6.06
N ASP A 13 7.14 -9.76 -5.14
CA ASP A 13 7.16 -10.53 -3.89
C ASP A 13 5.99 -10.17 -2.98
N ALA A 14 5.55 -8.91 -2.96
CA ALA A 14 4.38 -8.48 -2.20
C ALA A 14 3.07 -9.12 -2.71
N ASP A 15 3.00 -9.49 -3.99
CA ASP A 15 1.84 -10.15 -4.58
C ASP A 15 1.82 -11.66 -4.42
N ARG A 16 2.98 -12.25 -4.13
CA ARG A 16 3.15 -13.70 -4.13
C ARG A 16 2.49 -14.32 -2.91
N GLY A 17 1.54 -15.23 -3.15
CA GLY A 17 0.89 -16.01 -2.08
C GLY A 17 -0.25 -15.28 -1.36
N PHE A 18 -0.83 -14.24 -1.97
CA PHE A 18 -2.03 -13.61 -1.44
C PHE A 18 -3.22 -14.57 -1.39
N ILE A 19 -3.92 -14.55 -0.25
CA ILE A 19 -5.06 -15.44 0.04
C ILE A 19 -6.37 -14.64 0.05
N ASP A 20 -6.45 -13.55 0.82
CA ASP A 20 -7.63 -12.69 0.89
C ASP A 20 -7.31 -11.30 1.47
N ARG A 21 -8.24 -10.34 1.34
CA ARG A 21 -8.19 -9.00 1.94
C ARG A 21 -9.49 -8.69 2.68
N LEU A 22 -9.42 -7.85 3.71
CA LEU A 22 -10.61 -7.36 4.40
C LEU A 22 -11.29 -6.28 3.54
N ASP A 23 -12.60 -6.40 3.29
CA ASP A 23 -13.39 -5.40 2.56
C ASP A 23 -14.68 -5.07 3.36
N PRO A 24 -14.78 -3.87 3.98
CA PRO A 24 -13.80 -2.77 3.99
C PRO A 24 -12.64 -3.02 4.97
N CYS A 25 -11.42 -2.61 4.62
CA CYS A 25 -10.22 -2.81 5.46
C CYS A 25 -10.12 -1.80 6.63
N ILE A 26 -11.15 -1.78 7.49
CA ILE A 26 -11.29 -0.86 8.63
C ILE A 26 -11.40 -1.67 9.93
N ILE A 27 -10.47 -1.44 10.84
CA ILE A 27 -10.46 -2.07 12.17
C ILE A 27 -10.95 -1.06 13.20
N LYS A 28 -11.90 -1.48 14.05
CA LYS A 28 -12.47 -0.68 15.14
C LYS A 28 -12.15 -1.29 16.50
N ASP A 29 -11.98 -0.45 17.51
CA ASP A 29 -11.89 -0.89 18.91
C ASP A 29 -13.27 -1.33 19.45
N SER A 30 -13.28 -1.88 20.67
CA SER A 30 -14.52 -2.30 21.35
C SER A 30 -15.48 -1.14 21.67
N GLN A 31 -15.02 0.11 21.57
CA GLN A 31 -15.81 1.32 21.75
C GLN A 31 -16.26 1.91 20.40
N GLY A 32 -15.98 1.23 19.28
CA GLY A 32 -16.40 1.61 17.93
C GLY A 32 -15.50 2.65 17.24
N ARG A 33 -14.38 3.05 17.84
CA ARG A 33 -13.43 4.01 17.24
C ARG A 33 -12.56 3.30 16.22
N VAL A 34 -12.32 3.93 15.09
CA VAL A 34 -11.42 3.41 14.05
C VAL A 34 -9.99 3.48 14.55
N VAL A 35 -9.33 2.32 14.65
CA VAL A 35 -7.93 2.20 15.06
C VAL A 35 -7.01 1.97 13.87
N TRP A 36 -7.55 1.50 12.76
CA TRP A 36 -6.84 1.33 11.50
C TRP A 36 -7.81 1.50 10.34
N ASP A 37 -7.46 2.39 9.41
CA ASP A 37 -8.25 2.66 8.21
C ASP A 37 -7.32 2.52 7.00
N ASN A 38 -7.33 1.34 6.39
CA ASN A 38 -6.61 1.18 5.14
C ASN A 38 -7.37 1.85 4.01
N GLU A 39 -8.70 1.79 3.96
CA GLU A 39 -9.56 2.41 2.92
C GLU A 39 -9.20 3.87 2.64
N ALA A 40 -8.72 4.61 3.66
CA ALA A 40 -8.22 5.97 3.52
C ALA A 40 -7.15 6.17 2.42
N TYR A 41 -6.34 5.16 2.07
CA TYR A 41 -5.32 5.30 1.00
C TYR A 41 -5.75 4.75 -0.37
N ASN A 42 -7.03 4.43 -0.58
CA ASN A 42 -7.52 3.87 -1.86
C ASN A 42 -7.21 4.81 -3.04
N PHE A 43 -7.11 6.11 -2.75
CA PHE A 43 -6.76 7.13 -3.75
C PHE A 43 -5.37 6.96 -4.37
N LEU A 44 -4.46 6.22 -3.73
CA LEU A 44 -3.10 5.93 -4.22
C LEU A 44 -3.05 4.75 -5.19
N HIS A 45 -4.10 3.94 -5.27
CA HIS A 45 -4.11 2.75 -6.10
C HIS A 45 -4.04 3.11 -7.60
N GLY A 46 -3.07 2.55 -8.31
CA GLY A 46 -2.89 2.74 -9.76
C GLY A 46 -2.44 4.14 -10.21
N LYS A 47 -2.04 5.04 -9.30
CA LYS A 47 -1.62 6.41 -9.65
C LYS A 47 -0.11 6.62 -9.51
N PRO A 48 0.50 7.44 -10.40
CA PRO A 48 1.88 7.87 -10.23
C PRO A 48 2.04 8.68 -8.93
N ALA A 49 3.23 8.60 -8.34
CA ALA A 49 3.53 9.30 -7.09
C ALA A 49 3.43 10.82 -7.29
N PRO A 50 2.82 11.57 -6.35
CA PRO A 50 2.77 13.03 -6.43
C PRO A 50 4.17 13.65 -6.39
N GLU A 51 4.34 14.80 -7.05
CA GLU A 51 5.62 15.54 -7.09
C GLU A 51 6.12 16.00 -5.71
N THR A 52 5.22 16.06 -4.73
CA THR A 52 5.52 16.44 -3.35
C THR A 52 6.12 15.31 -2.51
N THR A 53 6.23 14.09 -3.05
CA THR A 53 6.70 12.91 -2.33
C THR A 53 8.08 12.49 -2.84
N ASN A 54 8.93 12.04 -1.92
CA ASN A 54 10.19 11.41 -2.31
C ASN A 54 9.90 10.13 -3.14
N LEU A 55 10.43 10.08 -4.36
CA LEU A 55 10.30 8.93 -5.25
C LEU A 55 11.22 7.81 -4.73
N ALA A 56 10.66 6.86 -4.00
CA ALA A 56 11.35 5.64 -3.59
C ALA A 56 10.52 4.40 -4.01
N PRO A 57 11.16 3.34 -4.54
CA PRO A 57 10.46 2.13 -5.00
C PRO A 57 9.71 1.41 -3.87
N SER A 58 10.17 1.52 -2.62
CA SER A 58 9.47 0.97 -1.44
C SER A 58 8.09 1.60 -1.19
N SER A 59 7.90 2.87 -1.56
CA SER A 59 6.61 3.55 -1.40
C SER A 59 5.52 2.94 -2.27
N THR A 60 5.89 2.27 -3.38
CA THR A 60 4.95 1.61 -4.29
C THR A 60 4.53 0.24 -3.78
N CYS A 61 5.40 -0.48 -3.06
CA CYS A 61 5.09 -1.79 -2.48
C CYS A 61 3.88 -1.74 -1.53
N CYS A 62 3.80 -0.72 -0.66
CA CYS A 62 2.64 -0.54 0.22
C CYS A 62 1.33 -0.24 -0.55
N LYS A 63 1.41 0.23 -1.80
CA LYS A 63 0.25 0.68 -2.59
C LYS A 63 -0.43 -0.45 -3.35
N THR A 64 0.28 -1.54 -3.63
CA THR A 64 -0.21 -2.60 -4.53
C THR A 64 -1.33 -3.45 -3.92
N ARG A 65 -1.44 -3.52 -2.59
CA ARG A 65 -2.42 -4.43 -1.95
C ARG A 65 -2.82 -4.14 -0.51
N ALA A 66 -2.53 -2.95 0.02
CA ALA A 66 -3.17 -2.50 1.25
C ALA A 66 -4.69 -2.27 1.08
N PHE A 67 -5.16 -2.32 -0.18
CA PHE A 67 -6.54 -2.26 -0.62
C PHE A 67 -7.05 -3.63 -0.96
#